data_AF-A0A848TZV8-F1
#
_entry.id   AF-A0A848TZV8-F1
#
_cell.length_a   1.000
_cell.length_b   1.000
_cell.length_c   1.000
_cell.angle_alpha   90.00
_cell.angle_beta   90.00
_cell.angle_gamma   90.00
#
_symmetry.space_group_name_H-M   'P 1'
#
loop_
_entity.id
_entity.type
_entity.pdbx_description
1 polymer ?
#
loop_
_entity_poly.entity_id
_entity_poly.type
_entity_poly.pdbx_seq_one_letter_code
_entity_poly.pdbx_strand_id
1 'polypeptide(L)'
;MIKFFRRIRYNLMEKGKTGKYVKYAIGEIVLVVIGILIALSINNWNEEWSLKKAEANFYRNTKQQLLDDANNIASELEYNSAYMKQFSYAIKLIRLNDRSKKDSLGKIAANLINYSDFDGQGNIYETMVNSGDVKLLRNPAIIEKIRRLEETYYYLNRMEAIHFDAVMSMIPEIIENVRLSTNKVQNEDYLYGFVFENLFVITHSITFEKDEVYSRIINEIDIIVQLIDNELNQ
;
A
#
# COMPACT_ATOMS: atom_id res chain seq x y z
N MET A 1 -33.75 -38.09 -27.45
CA MET A 1 -33.37 -39.23 -26.59
C MET A 1 -34.53 -39.78 -25.75
N ILE A 2 -35.33 -38.96 -25.06
CA ILE A 2 -36.43 -39.43 -24.18
C ILE A 2 -37.43 -40.37 -24.87
N LYS A 3 -37.81 -40.12 -26.13
CA LYS A 3 -38.76 -40.99 -26.86
C LYS A 3 -38.22 -42.39 -27.19
N PHE A 4 -36.91 -42.53 -27.37
CA PHE A 4 -36.25 -43.81 -27.71
C PHE A 4 -36.19 -44.71 -26.48
N PHE A 5 -35.70 -44.18 -25.35
CA PHE A 5 -35.69 -44.89 -24.07
C PHE A 5 -37.11 -45.21 -23.57
N ARG A 6 -38.09 -44.31 -23.79
CA ARG A 6 -39.50 -44.57 -23.49
C ARG A 6 -40.05 -45.79 -24.23
N ARG A 7 -39.75 -45.94 -25.53
CA ARG A 7 -40.25 -47.05 -26.36
C ARG A 7 -39.65 -48.41 -25.94
N ILE A 8 -38.39 -48.41 -25.50
CA ILE A 8 -37.71 -49.60 -24.98
C ILE A 8 -38.29 -50.03 -23.62
N ARG A 9 -38.60 -49.08 -22.74
CA ARG A 9 -39.24 -49.36 -21.43
C ARG A 9 -40.60 -50.03 -21.59
N TYR A 10 -41.45 -49.52 -22.47
CA TYR A 10 -42.76 -50.11 -22.75
C TYR A 10 -42.64 -51.55 -23.28
N ASN A 11 -41.75 -51.79 -24.26
CA ASN A 11 -41.52 -53.13 -24.83
C ASN A 11 -40.93 -54.16 -23.83
N LEU A 12 -40.22 -53.72 -22.78
CA LEU A 12 -39.65 -54.58 -21.74
C LEU A 12 -40.65 -54.92 -20.63
N MET A 13 -41.57 -54.01 -20.32
CA MET A 13 -42.69 -54.24 -19.39
C MET A 13 -43.71 -55.23 -19.96
N GLU A 14 -44.02 -55.13 -21.26
CA GLU A 14 -45.01 -55.98 -21.94
C GLU A 14 -44.58 -57.47 -22.03
N LYS A 15 -43.27 -57.76 -21.91
CA LYS A 15 -42.71 -59.13 -22.00
C LYS A 15 -42.46 -59.82 -20.64
N GLY A 16 -42.93 -59.28 -19.52
CA GLY A 16 -42.76 -59.89 -18.18
C GLY A 16 -41.31 -59.93 -17.66
N LYS A 17 -40.39 -59.15 -18.24
CA LYS A 17 -38.95 -59.16 -17.90
C LYS A 17 -38.57 -58.05 -16.92
N THR A 18 -39.22 -58.02 -15.75
CA THR A 18 -38.98 -57.04 -14.66
C THR A 18 -37.51 -56.90 -14.29
N GLY A 19 -36.74 -58.00 -14.23
CA GLY A 19 -35.29 -57.94 -13.94
C GLY A 19 -34.45 -57.24 -15.02
N LYS A 20 -34.84 -57.30 -16.30
CA LYS A 20 -34.15 -56.55 -17.38
C LYS A 20 -34.54 -55.07 -17.38
N TYR A 21 -35.78 -54.77 -17.00
CA TYR A 21 -36.28 -53.40 -16.85
C TYR A 21 -35.53 -52.65 -15.74
N VAL A 22 -35.36 -53.26 -14.56
CA VAL A 22 -34.62 -52.66 -13.43
C VAL A 22 -33.17 -52.34 -13.81
N LYS A 23 -32.47 -53.27 -14.48
CA LYS A 23 -31.10 -53.03 -14.98
C LYS A 23 -31.00 -51.86 -15.95
N TYR A 24 -31.98 -51.71 -16.84
CA TYR A 24 -32.04 -50.59 -17.78
C TYR A 24 -32.35 -49.25 -17.09
N ALA A 25 -33.28 -49.23 -16.14
CA ALA A 25 -33.62 -48.03 -15.37
C ALA A 25 -32.44 -47.55 -14.51
N ILE A 26 -31.69 -48.47 -13.90
CA ILE A 26 -30.45 -48.14 -13.18
C ILE A 26 -29.41 -47.54 -14.12
N GLY A 27 -29.21 -48.14 -15.30
CA GLY A 27 -28.29 -47.60 -16.31
C GLY A 27 -28.65 -46.18 -16.75
N GLU A 28 -29.94 -45.87 -16.89
CA GLU A 28 -30.40 -44.52 -17.24
C GLU A 28 -30.19 -43.51 -16.11
N ILE A 29 -30.46 -43.88 -14.86
CA ILE A 29 -30.17 -43.03 -13.69
C ILE A 29 -28.66 -42.75 -13.61
N VAL A 30 -27.82 -43.77 -13.76
CA VAL A 30 -26.36 -43.62 -13.76
C VAL A 30 -25.90 -42.67 -14.87
N LEU A 31 -26.47 -42.78 -16.07
CA LEU A 31 -26.12 -41.92 -17.20
C LEU A 31 -26.55 -40.46 -16.98
N VAL A 32 -27.72 -40.23 -16.38
CA VAL A 32 -28.18 -38.88 -15.97
C VAL A 32 -27.26 -38.30 -14.89
N VAL A 33 -26.91 -39.09 -13.87
CA VAL A 33 -26.00 -38.68 -12.80
C VAL A 33 -24.63 -38.30 -13.36
N ILE A 34 -24.05 -39.09 -14.27
CA ILE A 34 -22.80 -38.76 -14.96
C ILE A 34 -22.93 -37.43 -15.73
N GLY A 35 -24.05 -37.22 -16.43
CA GLY A 35 -24.31 -35.97 -17.14
C GLY A 35 -24.33 -34.75 -16.20
N ILE A 36 -24.99 -34.86 -15.04
CA ILE A 36 -25.03 -33.80 -14.02
C ILE A 36 -23.63 -33.55 -13.45
N LEU A 37 -22.88 -34.61 -13.13
CA LEU A 37 -21.53 -34.48 -12.58
C LEU A 37 -20.57 -33.81 -13.58
N ILE A 38 -20.65 -34.14 -14.87
CA ILE A 38 -19.86 -33.47 -15.91
C ILE A 38 -20.25 -31.99 -16.03
N ALA A 39 -21.55 -31.68 -16.03
CA ALA A 39 -22.02 -30.30 -16.09
C ALA A 39 -21.53 -29.47 -14.89
N LEU A 40 -21.63 -30.02 -13.68
CA LEU A 40 -21.10 -29.40 -12.45
C LEU A 40 -19.59 -29.23 -12.52
N SER A 41 -18.86 -30.24 -13.03
CA SER A 41 -17.41 -30.18 -13.14
C SER A 41 -16.95 -29.08 -14.11
N ILE A 42 -17.63 -28.95 -15.26
CA ILE A 42 -17.35 -27.87 -16.24
C ILE A 42 -17.65 -26.50 -15.62
N ASN A 43 -18.77 -26.37 -14.91
CA ASN A 43 -19.13 -25.12 -14.24
C ASN A 43 -18.09 -24.71 -13.20
N ASN A 44 -17.70 -25.64 -12.32
CA ASN A 44 -16.68 -25.40 -11.29
C ASN A 44 -15.32 -25.05 -11.90
N TRP A 45 -14.94 -25.67 -13.03
CA TRP A 45 -13.69 -25.36 -13.71
C TRP A 45 -13.68 -23.95 -14.31
N ASN A 46 -14.80 -23.54 -14.94
CA ASN A 46 -14.95 -22.18 -15.46
C ASN A 46 -14.92 -21.12 -14.34
N GLU A 47 -15.56 -21.41 -13.20
CA GLU A 47 -15.52 -20.56 -12.01
C GLU A 47 -14.10 -20.43 -11.45
N GLU A 48 -13.37 -21.55 -11.31
CA GLU A 48 -11.98 -21.53 -10.84
C GLU A 48 -11.08 -20.72 -11.77
N TRP A 49 -11.25 -20.85 -13.10
CA TRP A 49 -10.48 -20.08 -14.06
C TRP A 49 -10.78 -18.57 -13.97
N SER A 50 -12.05 -18.21 -13.78
CA SER A 50 -12.45 -16.81 -13.56
C SER A 50 -11.84 -16.24 -12.28
N LEU A 51 -11.83 -17.02 -11.19
CA LEU A 51 -11.22 -16.62 -9.91
C LEU A 51 -9.71 -16.40 -10.04
N LYS A 52 -8.99 -17.31 -10.71
CA LYS A 52 -7.54 -17.15 -10.98
C LYS A 52 -7.23 -15.90 -11.79
N LYS A 53 -8.07 -15.59 -12.79
CA LYS A 53 -7.91 -14.37 -13.59
C LYS A 53 -8.13 -13.10 -12.75
N ALA A 54 -9.14 -13.11 -11.88
CA ALA A 54 -9.41 -11.99 -10.98
C ALA A 54 -8.26 -11.79 -9.97
N GLU A 55 -7.77 -12.87 -9.36
CA GLU A 55 -6.62 -12.88 -8.45
C GLU A 55 -5.35 -12.31 -9.13
N ALA A 56 -5.01 -12.79 -10.33
CA ALA A 56 -3.85 -12.29 -11.07
C ALA A 56 -3.98 -10.80 -11.44
N ASN A 57 -5.19 -10.32 -11.74
CA ASN A 57 -5.42 -8.90 -12.01
C ASN A 57 -5.28 -8.05 -10.75
N PHE A 58 -5.83 -8.51 -9.62
CA PHE A 58 -5.64 -7.87 -8.33
C PHE A 58 -4.16 -7.75 -8.01
N TYR A 59 -3.40 -8.84 -8.12
CA TYR A 59 -1.96 -8.86 -7.86
C TYR A 59 -1.17 -7.88 -8.73
N ARG A 60 -1.47 -7.79 -10.04
CA ARG A 60 -0.81 -6.81 -10.92
C ARG A 60 -1.11 -5.37 -10.54
N ASN A 61 -2.37 -5.06 -10.25
CA ASN A 61 -2.79 -3.71 -9.87
C ASN A 61 -2.16 -3.30 -8.52
N THR A 62 -2.24 -4.17 -7.53
CA THR A 62 -1.63 -3.95 -6.21
C THR A 62 -0.12 -3.79 -6.33
N LYS A 63 0.57 -4.66 -7.09
CA LYS A 63 2.00 -4.51 -7.33
C LYS A 63 2.34 -3.15 -7.94
N GLN A 64 1.60 -2.73 -8.97
CA GLN A 64 1.86 -1.44 -9.62
C GLN A 64 1.68 -0.28 -8.62
N GLN A 65 0.58 -0.27 -7.87
CA GLN A 65 0.32 0.75 -6.86
C GLN A 65 1.44 0.81 -5.80
N LEU A 66 1.87 -0.34 -5.27
CA LEU A 66 2.94 -0.40 -4.29
C LEU A 66 4.28 0.13 -4.85
N LEU A 67 4.59 -0.17 -6.10
CA LEU A 67 5.81 0.35 -6.73
C LEU A 67 5.74 1.87 -6.94
N ASP A 68 4.57 2.41 -7.29
CA ASP A 68 4.37 3.85 -7.41
C ASP A 68 4.53 4.54 -6.05
N ASP A 69 3.96 3.97 -4.98
CA ASP A 69 4.15 4.44 -3.60
C ASP A 69 5.63 4.44 -3.22
N ALA A 70 6.36 3.35 -3.48
CA ALA A 70 7.79 3.25 -3.16
C ALA A 70 8.64 4.32 -3.89
N ASN A 71 8.33 4.60 -5.16
CA ASN A 71 9.02 5.63 -5.93
C ASN A 71 8.77 7.05 -5.39
N ASN A 72 7.52 7.34 -5.01
CA ASN A 72 7.16 8.62 -4.41
C ASN A 72 7.85 8.80 -3.05
N ILE A 73 7.83 7.77 -2.19
CA ILE A 73 8.53 7.78 -0.89
C ILE A 73 10.04 7.95 -1.07
N ALA A 74 10.64 7.31 -2.07
CA ALA A 74 12.06 7.50 -2.37
C ALA A 74 12.39 8.96 -2.75
N SER A 75 11.47 9.65 -3.42
CA SER A 75 11.60 11.07 -3.76
C SER A 75 11.52 11.96 -2.50
N GLU A 76 10.63 11.64 -1.56
CA GLU A 76 10.53 12.35 -0.28
C GLU A 76 11.78 12.14 0.60
N LEU A 77 12.38 10.95 0.59
CA LEU A 77 13.67 10.68 1.25
C LEU A 77 14.80 11.55 0.68
N GLU A 78 14.88 11.68 -0.65
CA GLU A 78 15.88 12.55 -1.29
C GLU A 78 15.66 14.02 -0.92
N TYR A 79 14.40 14.47 -0.95
CA TYR A 79 13.99 15.80 -0.52
C TYR A 79 14.44 16.07 0.93
N ASN A 80 14.12 15.17 1.87
CA ASN A 80 14.51 15.30 3.28
C ASN A 80 16.03 15.35 3.45
N SER A 81 16.78 14.49 2.75
CA SER A 81 18.25 14.49 2.78
C SER A 81 18.84 15.85 2.42
N ALA A 82 18.27 16.55 1.44
CA ALA A 82 18.72 17.86 1.01
C ALA A 82 18.50 18.95 2.07
N TYR A 83 17.36 18.92 2.78
CA TYR A 83 17.07 19.86 3.87
C TYR A 83 17.82 19.54 5.15
N MET A 84 17.95 18.27 5.54
CA MET A 84 18.70 17.87 6.72
C MET A 84 20.15 18.35 6.68
N LYS A 85 20.82 18.27 5.51
CA LYS A 85 22.18 18.81 5.33
C LYS A 85 22.24 20.32 5.60
N GLN A 86 21.24 21.06 5.15
CA GLN A 86 21.14 22.51 5.39
C GLN A 86 20.90 22.80 6.88
N PHE A 87 20.01 22.05 7.54
CA PHE A 87 19.70 22.22 8.95
C PHE A 87 20.90 21.86 9.84
N SER A 88 21.63 20.78 9.55
CA SER A 88 22.89 20.47 10.24
C SER A 88 23.93 21.58 10.08
N TYR A 89 24.01 22.19 8.91
CA TYR A 89 24.89 23.35 8.68
C TYR A 89 24.44 24.58 9.48
N ALA A 90 23.14 24.88 9.53
CA ALA A 90 22.60 25.97 10.35
C ALA A 90 22.91 25.77 11.84
N ILE A 91 22.69 24.57 12.38
CA ILE A 91 23.04 24.22 13.77
C ILE A 91 24.53 24.50 14.03
N LYS A 92 25.42 24.10 13.09
CA LYS A 92 26.85 24.39 13.19
C LYS A 92 27.15 25.89 13.21
N LEU A 93 26.52 26.67 12.33
CA LEU A 93 26.70 28.13 12.28
C LEU A 93 26.29 28.81 13.59
N ILE A 94 25.17 28.38 14.16
CA ILE A 94 24.64 28.91 15.43
C ILE A 94 25.60 28.60 16.58
N ARG A 95 26.02 27.35 16.73
CA ARG A 95 26.96 26.93 17.79
C ARG A 95 28.31 27.62 17.73
N LEU A 96 28.82 27.84 16.52
CA LEU A 96 30.08 28.58 16.31
C LEU A 96 29.90 30.09 16.42
N ASN A 97 28.65 30.58 16.49
CA ASN A 97 28.28 31.98 16.44
C ASN A 97 28.90 32.70 15.21
N ASP A 98 28.94 32.02 14.06
CA ASP A 98 29.54 32.56 12.82
C ASP A 98 28.58 33.54 12.12
N ARG A 99 28.57 34.77 12.64
CA ARG A 99 27.74 35.89 12.16
C ARG A 99 28.09 36.39 10.77
N SER A 100 29.28 36.03 10.26
CA SER A 100 29.66 36.34 8.87
C SER A 100 28.77 35.62 7.84
N LYS A 101 28.05 34.57 8.27
CA LYS A 101 27.18 33.74 7.43
C LYS A 101 25.69 33.99 7.65
N LYS A 102 25.31 35.13 8.24
CA LYS A 102 23.90 35.42 8.57
C LYS A 102 22.94 35.37 7.38
N ASP A 103 23.38 35.77 6.19
CA ASP A 103 22.55 35.68 4.99
C ASP A 103 22.27 34.22 4.59
N SER A 104 23.25 33.33 4.81
CA SER A 104 23.07 31.90 4.62
C SER A 104 22.13 31.32 5.67
N LEU A 105 22.31 31.70 6.94
CA LEU A 105 21.43 31.27 8.03
C LEU A 105 19.98 31.76 7.81
N GLY A 106 19.77 33.00 7.38
CA GLY A 106 18.45 33.53 7.06
C GLY A 106 17.75 32.79 5.92
N LYS A 107 18.49 32.36 4.89
CA LYS A 107 17.96 31.50 3.83
C LYS A 107 17.55 30.11 4.34
N ILE A 108 18.39 29.50 5.19
CA ILE A 108 18.10 28.17 5.75
C ILE A 108 16.95 28.24 6.77
N ALA A 109 16.86 29.34 7.54
CA ALA A 109 15.76 29.62 8.44
C ALA A 109 14.42 29.68 7.70
N ALA A 110 14.36 30.35 6.56
CA ALA A 110 13.15 30.39 5.72
C ALA A 110 12.73 29.00 5.23
N ASN A 111 13.66 28.05 5.15
CA ASN A 111 13.39 26.67 4.74
C ASN A 111 12.81 25.80 5.86
N LEU A 112 12.76 26.25 7.12
CA LEU A 112 12.13 25.52 8.23
C LEU A 112 10.62 25.33 8.04
N ILE A 113 9.99 26.14 7.17
CA ILE A 113 8.56 25.99 6.86
C ILE A 113 8.28 24.87 5.85
N ASN A 114 9.33 24.30 5.25
CA ASN A 114 9.22 23.26 4.24
C ASN A 114 9.36 21.89 4.91
N TYR A 115 8.48 20.95 4.54
CA TYR A 115 8.48 19.58 5.04
C TYR A 115 8.04 18.64 3.92
N SER A 116 8.48 17.37 3.96
CA SER A 116 7.97 16.33 3.04
C SER A 116 6.58 15.89 3.46
N ASP A 117 5.76 15.53 2.48
CA ASP A 117 4.39 15.04 2.71
C ASP A 117 4.03 14.08 1.57
N PHE A 118 3.99 12.79 1.88
CA PHE A 118 3.70 11.75 0.90
C PHE A 118 2.20 11.68 0.57
N ASP A 119 1.32 12.10 1.49
CA ASP A 119 -0.15 11.90 1.43
C ASP A 119 -0.52 10.48 0.95
N GLY A 120 -0.01 9.48 1.67
CA GLY A 120 -0.25 8.08 1.36
C GLY A 120 -1.72 7.69 1.53
N GLN A 121 -2.50 7.69 0.45
CA GLN A 121 -3.90 7.27 0.45
C GLN A 121 -4.10 5.73 0.37
N GLY A 122 -3.06 4.95 0.69
CA GLY A 122 -2.97 3.52 0.44
C GLY A 122 -3.87 2.64 1.30
N ASN A 123 -5.19 2.70 1.09
CA ASN A 123 -6.19 1.84 1.74
C ASN A 123 -6.34 0.49 1.00
N ILE A 124 -5.22 -0.13 0.62
CA ILE A 124 -5.24 -1.38 -0.18
C ILE A 124 -5.91 -2.50 0.61
N TYR A 125 -5.59 -2.64 1.89
CA TYR A 125 -6.18 -3.68 2.74
C TYR A 125 -7.66 -3.41 2.99
N GLU A 126 -8.03 -2.19 3.39
CA GLU A 126 -9.43 -1.81 3.58
C GLU A 126 -10.26 -2.01 2.30
N THR A 127 -9.76 -1.57 1.14
CA THR A 127 -10.43 -1.74 -0.15
C THR A 127 -10.59 -3.22 -0.50
N MET A 128 -9.55 -4.04 -0.27
CA MET A 128 -9.56 -5.48 -0.50
C MET A 128 -10.58 -6.21 0.40
N VAL A 129 -10.74 -5.75 1.65
CA VAL A 129 -11.73 -6.31 2.58
C VAL A 129 -13.15 -5.89 2.18
N ASN A 130 -13.36 -4.60 1.88
CA ASN A 130 -14.67 -4.03 1.57
C ASN A 130 -15.22 -4.50 0.21
N SER A 131 -14.36 -4.72 -0.78
CA SER A 131 -14.72 -5.31 -2.08
C SER A 131 -15.02 -6.81 -1.98
N GLY A 132 -14.54 -7.49 -0.93
CA GLY A 132 -14.58 -8.94 -0.81
C GLY A 132 -13.45 -9.65 -1.59
N ASP A 133 -12.55 -8.91 -2.21
CA ASP A 133 -11.40 -9.43 -2.97
C ASP A 133 -10.45 -10.26 -2.12
N VAL A 134 -10.45 -10.07 -0.79
CA VAL A 134 -9.70 -10.91 0.16
C VAL A 134 -9.99 -12.40 -0.01
N LYS A 135 -11.20 -12.77 -0.46
CA LYS A 135 -11.58 -14.17 -0.71
C LYS A 135 -10.97 -14.75 -1.98
N LEU A 136 -10.50 -13.90 -2.89
CA LEU A 136 -9.84 -14.29 -4.13
C LEU A 136 -8.40 -14.75 -3.87
N LEU A 137 -7.76 -14.20 -2.84
CA LEU A 137 -6.34 -14.39 -2.59
C LEU A 137 -6.04 -15.70 -1.86
N ARG A 138 -5.25 -16.55 -2.51
CA ARG A 138 -4.87 -17.88 -1.99
C ARG A 138 -3.71 -17.82 -1.01
N ASN A 139 -2.85 -16.80 -1.12
CA ASN A 139 -1.66 -16.66 -0.28
C ASN A 139 -1.95 -15.78 0.96
N PRO A 140 -2.11 -16.38 2.16
CA PRO A 140 -2.40 -15.62 3.38
C PRO A 140 -1.23 -14.74 3.84
N ALA A 141 0.00 -15.02 3.41
CA ALA A 141 1.15 -14.20 3.75
C ALA A 141 1.09 -12.83 3.07
N ILE A 142 0.56 -12.74 1.85
CA ILE A 142 0.36 -11.47 1.14
C ILE A 142 -0.67 -10.63 1.88
N ILE A 143 -1.79 -11.22 2.29
CA ILE A 143 -2.84 -10.53 3.05
C ILE A 143 -2.27 -9.94 4.35
N GLU A 144 -1.56 -10.75 5.14
CA GLU A 144 -0.97 -10.31 6.40
C GLU A 144 0.11 -9.23 6.21
N LYS A 145 0.91 -9.31 5.14
CA LYS A 145 1.93 -8.30 4.84
C LYS A 145 1.30 -6.97 4.40
N ILE A 146 0.27 -7.01 3.55
CA ILE A 146 -0.48 -5.81 3.14
C ILE A 146 -1.15 -5.16 4.36
N ARG A 147 -1.73 -5.95 5.27
CA ARG A 147 -2.30 -5.44 6.53
C ARG A 147 -1.27 -4.70 7.39
N ARG A 148 -0.07 -5.28 7.54
CA ARG A 148 1.03 -4.63 8.30
C ARG A 148 1.54 -3.37 7.61
N LEU A 149 1.62 -3.38 6.28
CA LEU A 149 1.99 -2.20 5.51
C LEU A 149 1.01 -1.05 5.77
N GLU A 150 -0.29 -1.34 5.83
CA GLU A 150 -1.32 -0.34 6.17
C GLU A 150 -1.13 0.22 7.60
N GLU A 151 -0.78 -0.61 8.59
CA GLU A 151 -0.41 -0.13 9.92
C GLU A 151 0.81 0.83 9.88
N THR A 152 1.80 0.53 9.04
CA THR A 152 2.97 1.39 8.84
C THR A 152 2.59 2.71 8.16
N TYR A 153 1.69 2.71 7.17
CA TYR A 153 1.15 3.93 6.56
C TYR A 153 0.39 4.81 7.57
N TYR A 154 -0.45 4.22 8.43
CA TYR A 154 -1.11 4.99 9.49
C TYR A 154 -0.10 5.67 10.42
N TYR A 155 1.01 5.00 10.74
CA TYR A 155 2.06 5.61 11.54
C TYR A 155 2.76 6.76 10.80
N LEU A 156 3.06 6.57 9.51
CA LEU A 156 3.64 7.60 8.67
C LEU A 156 2.77 8.86 8.63
N ASN A 157 1.47 8.72 8.33
CA ASN A 157 0.54 9.85 8.24
C ASN A 157 0.46 10.62 9.57
N ARG A 158 0.57 9.91 10.71
CA ARG A 158 0.67 10.56 12.03
C ARG A 158 1.97 11.36 12.19
N MET A 159 3.09 10.84 11.72
CA MET A 159 4.38 11.55 11.76
C MET A 159 4.39 12.77 10.84
N GLU A 160 3.74 12.70 9.69
CA GLU A 160 3.57 13.84 8.77
C GLU A 160 2.71 14.93 9.40
N ALA A 161 1.60 14.57 10.06
CA ALA A 161 0.79 15.51 10.82
C ALA A 161 1.57 16.18 11.96
N ILE A 162 2.37 15.41 12.72
CA ILE A 162 3.25 15.96 13.77
C ILE A 162 4.26 16.95 13.19
N HIS A 163 4.85 16.65 12.02
CA HIS A 163 5.78 17.55 11.37
C HIS A 163 5.08 18.83 10.89
N PHE A 164 3.90 18.71 10.29
CA PHE A 164 3.07 19.85 9.91
C PHE A 164 2.78 20.77 11.11
N ASP A 165 2.30 20.20 12.22
CA ASP A 165 2.00 20.97 13.44
C ASP A 165 3.25 21.64 14.01
N ALA A 166 4.39 20.95 14.00
CA ALA A 166 5.67 21.52 14.40
C ALA A 166 6.03 22.72 13.52
N VAL A 167 5.94 22.59 12.19
CA VAL A 167 6.17 23.69 11.24
C VAL A 167 5.24 24.86 11.53
N MET A 168 3.93 24.62 11.67
CA MET A 168 2.96 25.68 11.95
C MET A 168 3.27 26.42 13.25
N SER A 169 3.74 25.71 14.28
CA SER A 169 4.16 26.31 15.55
C SER A 169 5.43 27.18 15.42
N MET A 170 6.28 26.92 14.43
CA MET A 170 7.53 27.64 14.19
C MET A 170 7.34 28.90 13.31
N ILE A 171 6.28 28.97 12.50
CA ILE A 171 6.05 30.08 11.57
C ILE A 171 6.12 31.46 12.25
N PRO A 172 5.45 31.72 13.39
CA PRO A 172 5.49 33.04 14.04
C PRO A 172 6.93 33.50 14.37
N GLU A 173 7.72 32.59 14.94
CA GLU A 173 9.12 32.84 15.29
C GLU A 173 9.97 33.13 14.04
N ILE A 174 9.72 32.44 12.93
CA ILE A 174 10.44 32.66 11.68
C ILE A 174 10.09 34.03 11.08
N ILE A 175 8.81 34.39 10.99
CA ILE A 175 8.38 35.63 10.34
C ILE A 175 8.72 36.90 11.14
N GLU A 176 8.81 36.79 12.47
CA GLU A 176 9.25 37.89 13.34
C GLU A 176 10.74 38.19 13.17
N ASN A 177 11.54 37.17 12.89
CA ASN A 177 13.00 37.28 12.92
C ASN A 177 13.66 37.22 11.53
N VAL A 178 12.93 36.81 10.47
CA VAL A 178 13.41 36.70 9.08
C VAL A 178 12.41 37.29 8.10
N ARG A 179 12.87 38.18 7.22
CA ARG A 179 12.07 38.69 6.10
C ARG A 179 12.01 37.68 4.97
N LEU A 180 10.97 36.85 4.92
CA LEU A 180 10.82 35.74 3.97
C LEU A 180 10.98 36.13 2.48
N SER A 181 10.55 37.33 2.07
CA SER A 181 10.69 37.77 0.66
C SER A 181 12.14 37.99 0.21
N THR A 182 13.06 38.16 1.15
CA THR A 182 14.48 38.47 0.87
C THR A 182 15.45 37.59 1.64
N ASN A 183 14.94 36.72 2.52
CA ASN A 183 15.69 35.93 3.50
C ASN A 183 16.60 36.75 4.43
N LYS A 184 16.35 38.06 4.56
CA LYS A 184 17.16 38.94 5.41
C LYS A 184 16.81 38.76 6.87
N VAL A 185 17.83 38.45 7.67
CA VAL A 185 17.76 38.39 9.13
C VAL A 185 17.38 39.77 9.69
N GLN A 186 16.33 39.82 10.51
CA GLN A 186 15.89 41.03 11.22
C GLN A 186 16.44 41.05 12.66
N ASN A 187 16.58 39.89 13.29
CA ASN A 187 17.07 39.75 14.66
C ASN A 187 18.21 38.73 14.72
N GLU A 188 19.44 39.22 14.64
CA GLU A 188 20.64 38.36 14.59
C GLU A 188 20.89 37.65 15.92
N ASP A 189 20.72 38.32 17.05
CA ASP A 189 21.00 37.73 18.36
C ASP A 189 20.05 36.55 18.67
N TYR A 190 18.79 36.65 18.23
CA TYR A 190 17.85 35.55 18.35
C TYR A 190 18.21 34.37 17.44
N LEU A 191 18.53 34.62 16.16
CA LEU A 191 18.86 33.56 15.20
C LEU A 191 20.11 32.76 15.60
N TYR A 192 21.06 33.39 16.28
CA TYR A 192 22.27 32.74 16.80
C TYR A 192 22.12 32.27 18.26
N GLY A 193 20.90 32.29 18.79
CA GLY A 193 20.56 31.76 20.11
C GLY A 193 20.16 30.29 20.07
N PHE A 194 20.27 29.62 21.22
CA PHE A 194 19.92 28.20 21.35
C PHE A 194 18.43 27.91 21.13
N VAL A 195 17.54 28.89 21.38
CA VAL A 195 16.10 28.74 21.12
C VAL A 195 15.86 28.54 19.63
N PHE A 196 16.52 29.33 18.77
CA PHE A 196 16.43 29.17 17.33
C PHE A 196 17.13 27.90 16.84
N GLU A 197 18.27 27.53 17.46
CA GLU A 197 18.92 26.22 17.20
C GLU A 197 17.96 25.05 17.44
N ASN A 198 17.17 25.10 18.51
CA ASN A 198 16.24 24.03 18.86
C ASN A 198 15.20 23.77 17.76
N LEU A 199 14.81 24.79 16.97
CA LEU A 199 13.89 24.60 15.86
C LEU A 199 14.47 23.62 14.84
N PHE A 200 15.74 23.82 14.44
CA PHE A 200 16.43 22.89 13.54
C PHE A 200 16.63 21.50 14.15
N VAL A 201 16.93 21.42 15.45
CA VAL A 201 17.11 20.14 16.14
C VAL A 201 15.81 19.33 16.17
N ILE A 202 14.68 19.99 16.47
CA ILE A 202 13.36 19.36 16.46
C ILE A 202 13.00 18.89 15.06
N THR A 203 13.08 19.77 14.05
CA THR A 203 12.79 19.42 12.65
C THR A 203 13.66 18.26 12.18
N HIS A 204 14.95 18.26 12.50
CA HIS A 204 15.86 17.18 12.14
C HIS A 204 15.48 15.85 12.83
N SER A 205 15.02 15.89 14.08
CA SER A 205 14.63 14.69 14.82
C SER A 205 13.35 14.07 14.26
N ILE A 206 12.33 14.89 13.98
CA ILE A 206 11.07 14.46 13.35
C ILE A 206 11.34 13.91 11.95
N THR A 207 12.15 14.61 11.15
CA THR A 207 12.48 14.17 9.79
C THR A 207 13.23 12.84 9.79
N PHE A 208 14.21 12.67 10.68
CA PHE A 208 14.95 11.41 10.82
C PHE A 208 14.02 10.23 11.14
N GLU A 209 13.10 10.41 12.10
CA GLU A 209 12.15 9.36 12.44
C GLU A 209 11.21 9.03 11.27
N LYS A 210 10.79 10.05 10.52
CA LYS A 210 9.97 9.84 9.32
C LYS A 210 10.72 9.09 8.22
N ASP A 211 11.99 9.42 7.99
CA ASP A 211 12.83 8.74 7.00
C ASP A 211 13.05 7.25 7.33
N GLU A 212 13.13 6.90 8.61
CA GLU A 212 13.15 5.49 9.05
C GLU A 212 11.83 4.78 8.70
N VAL A 213 10.69 5.45 8.85
CA VAL A 213 9.37 4.90 8.49
C VAL A 213 9.24 4.75 6.97
N TYR A 214 9.64 5.77 6.19
CA TYR A 214 9.71 5.69 4.72
C TYR A 214 10.55 4.50 4.25
N SER A 215 11.75 4.34 4.83
CA SER A 215 12.64 3.22 4.49
C SER A 215 12.03 1.87 4.84
N ARG A 216 11.32 1.79 5.97
CA ARG A 216 10.59 0.58 6.36
C ARG A 216 9.48 0.23 5.38
N ILE A 217 8.71 1.22 4.92
CA ILE A 217 7.63 1.03 3.94
C ILE A 217 8.20 0.47 2.62
N ILE A 218 9.27 1.06 2.09
CA ILE A 218 9.92 0.57 0.86
C ILE A 218 10.32 -0.91 1.02
N ASN A 219 10.93 -1.28 2.16
CA ASN A 219 11.30 -2.67 2.42
C ASN A 219 10.08 -3.61 2.52
N GLU A 220 9.00 -3.17 3.17
CA GLU A 220 7.75 -3.95 3.27
C GLU A 220 7.11 -4.14 1.89
N ILE A 221 7.12 -3.10 1.04
CA ILE A 221 6.68 -3.14 -0.36
C ILE A 221 7.49 -4.15 -1.15
N ASP A 222 8.82 -4.11 -1.10
CA ASP A 222 9.69 -5.02 -1.84
C ASP A 222 9.40 -6.49 -1.51
N ILE A 223 9.15 -6.80 -0.24
CA ILE A 223 8.79 -8.14 0.22
C ILE A 223 7.42 -8.55 -0.36
N ILE A 224 6.43 -7.66 -0.34
CA ILE A 224 5.09 -7.95 -0.90
C ILE A 224 5.17 -8.17 -2.41
N VAL A 225 5.92 -7.32 -3.12
CA VAL A 225 6.10 -7.43 -4.57
C VAL A 225 6.75 -8.76 -4.96
N GLN A 226 7.76 -9.20 -4.21
CA GLN A 226 8.39 -10.52 -4.42
C GLN A 226 7.40 -11.67 -4.21
N LEU A 227 6.55 -11.60 -3.18
CA LEU A 227 5.51 -12.61 -2.96
C LEU A 227 4.49 -12.63 -4.09
N ILE A 228 4.05 -11.44 -4.55
CA ILE A 228 3.13 -11.31 -5.69
C ILE A 228 3.76 -11.90 -6.97
N ASP A 229 5.03 -11.62 -7.24
CA ASP A 229 5.70 -12.17 -8.42
C ASP A 229 5.79 -13.70 -8.38
N ASN A 230 5.96 -14.29 -7.20
CA ASN A 230 5.95 -15.75 -7.04
C ASN A 230 4.56 -16.35 -7.31
N GLU A 231 3.47 -15.65 -6.98
CA GLU A 231 2.09 -16.10 -7.29
C GLU A 231 1.77 -15.92 -8.78
N LEU A 232 2.24 -14.83 -9.42
CA LEU A 232 1.98 -14.56 -10.84
C LEU A 232 2.73 -15.50 -11.79
N ASN A 233 3.79 -16.16 -11.32
CA ASN A 233 4.63 -17.08 -12.10
C ASN A 233 4.25 -18.56 -11.95
N GLN A 234 3.24 -18.89 -11.14
CA GLN A 234 2.70 -20.26 -10.95
C GLN A 234 1.56 -20.57 -11.93
#